data_AF-A0A6S7IS00-F1
#
_entry.id   AF-A0A6S7IS00-F1
#
_cell.length_a   1.000
_cell.length_b   1.000
_cell.length_c   1.000
_cell.angle_alpha   90.00
_cell.angle_beta   90.00
_cell.angle_gamma   90.00
#
_symmetry.space_group_name_H-M   'P 1'
#
loop_
_entity.id
_entity.type
_entity.pdbx_description
1 polymer ?
#
loop_
_entity_poly.entity_id
_entity_poly.type
_entity_poly.pdbx_seq_one_letter_code
_entity_poly.pdbx_strand_id
1 'polypeptide(L)'
;MRGEWNEILRESTMLALKVAIPVSSFIEKRTIKVRRFFDEEARDEPIADPEKKFCVEVFFKLIDTATSQLEERFKGQTFVAKTFNFLAPKSILKMTASEVCCAANDLISTYKFDLCSEFETPYSTMLMT
;
A
#
# COMPACT_ATOMS: atom_id res chain seq x y z
N MET A 1 40.58 -2.37 -20.97
CA MET A 1 39.33 -1.73 -20.54
C MET A 1 38.85 -0.58 -21.44
N ARG A 2 39.69 0.34 -21.94
CA ARG A 2 39.20 1.44 -22.83
C ARG A 2 38.82 1.02 -24.27
N GLY A 3 39.37 -0.07 -24.79
CA GLY A 3 39.14 -0.50 -26.19
C GLY A 3 37.77 -1.14 -26.47
N GLU A 4 37.15 -1.75 -25.46
CA GLU A 4 35.87 -2.46 -25.59
C GLU A 4 34.65 -1.63 -25.18
N TRP A 5 34.87 -0.40 -24.70
CA TRP A 5 33.81 0.48 -24.20
C TRP A 5 32.68 0.69 -25.22
N ASN A 6 33.06 0.91 -26.48
CA ASN A 6 32.10 1.17 -27.55
C ASN A 6 31.22 -0.06 -27.85
N GLU A 7 31.77 -1.26 -27.70
CA GLU A 7 31.02 -2.49 -27.95
C GLU A 7 30.03 -2.77 -26.81
N ILE A 8 30.48 -2.62 -25.56
CA ILE A 8 29.61 -2.73 -24.38
C ILE A 8 28.48 -1.69 -24.44
N LEU A 9 28.79 -0.46 -24.84
CA LEU A 9 27.80 0.60 -25.00
C LEU A 9 26.78 0.26 -26.09
N ARG A 10 27.23 -0.32 -27.21
CA ARG A 10 26.38 -0.75 -28.32
C ARG A 10 25.43 -1.87 -27.89
N GLU A 11 25.93 -2.90 -27.24
CA GLU A 11 25.11 -4.02 -26.73
C GLU A 11 24.07 -3.56 -25.71
N SER A 12 24.48 -2.72 -24.77
CA SER A 12 23.59 -2.15 -23.75
C SER A 12 22.49 -1.30 -24.38
N THR A 13 22.82 -0.51 -25.39
CA THR A 13 21.87 0.34 -26.14
C THR A 13 20.82 -0.51 -26.87
N MET A 14 21.26 -1.59 -27.53
CA MET A 14 20.37 -2.53 -28.22
C MET A 14 19.39 -3.21 -27.25
N LEU A 15 19.87 -3.59 -26.06
CA LEU A 15 19.02 -4.15 -25.00
C LEU A 15 17.99 -3.13 -24.48
N ALA A 16 18.39 -1.88 -24.24
CA ALA A 16 17.49 -0.84 -23.77
C ALA A 16 16.34 -0.57 -24.76
N LEU A 17 16.65 -0.49 -26.06
CA LEU A 17 15.65 -0.32 -27.12
C LEU A 17 14.68 -1.51 -27.20
N LYS A 18 15.17 -2.73 -26.99
CA LYS A 18 14.32 -3.94 -26.96
C LYS A 18 13.28 -3.90 -25.83
N VAL A 19 13.58 -3.22 -24.73
CA VAL A 19 12.69 -3.05 -23.57
C VAL A 19 11.88 -1.74 -23.66
N ALA A 20 11.88 -1.07 -24.82
CA ALA A 20 11.20 0.20 -25.06
C ALA A 20 11.64 1.35 -24.12
N ILE A 21 12.88 1.30 -23.64
CA ILE A 21 13.46 2.37 -22.82
C ILE A 21 14.15 3.37 -23.75
N PRO A 22 13.79 4.67 -23.72
CA PRO A 22 14.47 5.67 -24.53
C PRO A 22 15.94 5.79 -24.08
N VAL A 23 16.88 5.65 -25.00
CA VAL A 23 18.33 5.71 -24.71
C VAL A 23 18.74 7.11 -24.21
N SER A 24 18.00 8.15 -24.64
CA SER A 24 18.16 9.53 -24.20
C SER A 24 17.72 9.80 -22.75
N SER A 25 17.11 8.82 -22.06
CA SER A 25 16.62 9.00 -20.69
C SER A 25 17.74 9.00 -19.64
N PHE A 26 18.94 8.58 -20.01
CA PHE A 26 20.06 8.37 -19.09
C PHE A 26 21.13 9.48 -19.16
N ILE A 27 20.80 10.65 -19.68
CA ILE A 27 21.68 11.84 -19.69
C ILE A 27 21.69 12.51 -18.29
N GLU A 28 21.54 11.75 -17.21
CA GLU A 28 21.77 12.28 -15.89
C GLU A 28 23.28 12.25 -15.61
N LYS A 29 23.92 13.40 -15.79
CA LYS A 29 25.31 13.57 -15.37
C LYS A 29 25.36 13.42 -13.86
N ARG A 30 26.12 12.44 -13.37
CA ARG A 30 26.36 12.26 -11.93
C ARG A 30 26.81 13.59 -11.31
N THR A 31 26.07 14.06 -10.31
CA THR A 31 26.45 15.24 -9.54
C THR A 31 27.82 14.98 -8.88
N ILE A 32 28.77 15.89 -9.10
CA ILE A 32 30.09 15.79 -8.51
C ILE A 32 29.93 16.04 -7.01
N LYS A 33 30.26 15.05 -6.19
CA LYS A 33 30.29 15.22 -4.73
C LYS A 33 31.42 16.16 -4.36
N VAL A 34 31.10 17.19 -3.58
CA VAL A 34 32.11 18.08 -2.98
C VAL A 34 32.84 17.30 -1.88
N ARG A 35 34.17 17.43 -1.81
CA ARG A 35 34.98 16.79 -0.76
C ARG A 35 34.60 17.38 0.59
N ARG A 36 34.31 16.52 1.56
CA ARG A 36 34.05 16.91 2.96
C ARG A 36 35.33 16.94 3.77
N PHE A 37 35.45 17.86 4.73
CA PHE A 37 36.55 17.88 5.69
C PHE A 37 36.32 16.87 6.84
N PHE A 38 37.39 16.51 7.56
CA PHE A 38 37.39 15.45 8.57
C PHE A 38 36.37 15.64 9.70
N ASP A 39 36.03 16.90 10.01
CA ASP A 39 35.09 17.25 11.09
C ASP A 39 33.71 17.73 10.59
N GLU A 40 33.39 17.58 9.30
CA GLU A 40 32.09 17.96 8.79
C GLU A 40 31.00 16.97 9.18
N GLU A 41 29.95 17.47 9.84
CA GLU A 41 28.72 16.72 10.12
C GLU A 41 28.11 16.18 8.82
N ALA A 42 27.79 14.89 8.81
CA ALA A 42 27.10 14.29 7.69
C ALA A 42 25.67 14.85 7.59
N ARG A 43 25.43 15.68 6.57
CA ARG A 43 24.09 16.17 6.20
C ARG A 43 23.68 15.63 4.84
N ASP A 44 22.38 15.49 4.65
CA ASP A 44 21.80 15.19 3.35
C ASP A 44 22.10 16.35 2.38
N GLU A 45 22.50 15.99 1.17
CA GLU A 45 22.75 16.99 0.13
C GLU A 45 21.40 17.55 -0.35
N PRO A 46 21.22 18.88 -0.39
CA PRO A 46 19.99 19.47 -0.90
C PRO A 46 19.81 19.09 -2.38
N ILE A 47 18.57 18.76 -2.75
CA ILE A 47 18.23 18.48 -4.14
C ILE A 47 18.44 19.78 -4.94
N ALA A 48 19.46 19.78 -5.80
CA ALA A 48 19.86 20.98 -6.56
C ALA A 48 18.86 21.34 -7.68
N ASP A 49 18.21 20.32 -8.24
CA ASP A 49 17.20 20.52 -9.28
C ASP A 49 15.88 20.99 -8.64
N PRO A 50 15.39 22.21 -8.96
CA PRO A 50 14.17 22.75 -8.37
C PRO A 50 12.93 21.89 -8.68
N GLU A 51 12.90 21.22 -9.84
CA GLU A 51 11.78 20.35 -10.22
C GLU A 51 11.74 19.10 -9.34
N LYS A 52 12.86 18.35 -9.26
CA LYS A 52 12.98 17.22 -8.34
C LYS A 52 12.73 17.62 -6.89
N LYS A 53 13.19 18.80 -6.47
CA LYS A 53 12.96 19.31 -5.12
C LYS A 53 11.47 19.48 -4.84
N PHE A 54 10.73 20.12 -5.75
CA PHE A 54 9.28 20.26 -5.63
C PHE A 54 8.57 18.90 -5.60
N CYS A 55 8.96 17.97 -6.48
CA CYS A 55 8.38 16.64 -6.53
C CYS A 55 8.53 15.90 -5.19
N VAL A 56 9.74 15.87 -4.64
CA VAL A 56 10.05 15.15 -3.39
C VAL A 56 9.51 15.86 -2.16
N GLU A 57 9.71 17.17 -2.05
CA GLU A 57 9.38 17.90 -0.84
C GLU A 57 7.91 18.27 -0.71
N VAL A 58 7.19 18.36 -1.83
CA VAL A 58 5.79 18.83 -1.87
C VAL A 58 4.86 17.81 -2.52
N PHE A 59 5.09 17.47 -3.78
CA PHE A 59 4.11 16.68 -4.56
C PHE A 59 3.88 15.29 -3.95
N PHE A 60 4.93 14.51 -3.71
CA PHE A 60 4.77 13.17 -3.14
C PHE A 60 4.18 13.22 -1.73
N LYS A 61 4.61 14.16 -0.88
CA LYS A 61 4.03 14.35 0.45
C LYS A 61 2.54 14.65 0.38
N LEU A 62 2.09 15.45 -0.59
CA LEU A 62 0.69 15.75 -0.80
C LEU A 62 -0.09 14.50 -1.21
N ILE A 63 0.43 13.71 -2.14
CA ILE A 63 -0.19 12.45 -2.59
C ILE A 63 -0.27 11.45 -1.44
N ASP A 64 0.80 11.30 -0.65
CA ASP A 64 0.84 10.39 0.51
C ASP A 64 -0.21 10.82 1.55
N THR A 65 -0.31 12.12 1.80
CA THR A 65 -1.30 12.69 2.73
C THR A 65 -2.72 12.45 2.23
N ALA A 66 -2.99 12.75 0.96
CA ALA A 66 -4.31 12.53 0.36
C ALA A 66 -4.71 11.04 0.40
N THR A 67 -3.77 10.15 0.08
CA THR A 67 -3.97 8.70 0.12
C THR A 67 -4.29 8.25 1.55
N SER A 68 -3.48 8.67 2.53
CA SER A 68 -3.67 8.32 3.93
C SER A 68 -5.02 8.80 4.46
N GLN A 69 -5.42 10.04 4.13
CA GLN A 69 -6.71 10.60 4.53
C GLN A 69 -7.89 9.85 3.89
N LEU A 70 -7.78 9.46 2.61
CA LEU A 70 -8.82 8.68 1.95
C LEU A 70 -8.94 7.29 2.58
N GLU A 71 -7.82 6.60 2.80
CA GLU A 71 -7.82 5.29 3.45
C GLU A 71 -8.43 5.35 4.85
N GLU A 72 -8.04 6.32 5.66
CA GLU A 72 -8.58 6.51 7.00
C GLU A 72 -10.08 6.80 6.97
N ARG A 73 -10.53 7.70 6.09
CA ARG A 73 -11.95 8.03 5.92
C ARG A 73 -12.79 6.83 5.51
N PHE A 74 -12.28 5.96 4.63
CA PHE A 74 -13.01 4.79 4.16
C PHE A 74 -12.75 3.53 4.99
N LYS A 75 -11.88 3.57 6.00
CA LYS A 75 -11.52 2.41 6.83
C LYS A 75 -12.75 1.79 7.50
N GLY A 76 -13.57 2.60 8.16
CA GLY A 76 -14.78 2.15 8.84
C GLY A 76 -15.81 1.59 7.86
N GLN A 77 -16.07 2.30 6.76
CA GLN A 77 -17.00 1.83 5.73
C GLN A 77 -16.54 0.52 5.10
N THR A 78 -15.24 0.39 4.79
CA THR A 78 -14.64 -0.81 4.21
C THR A 78 -14.72 -1.97 5.18
N PHE A 79 -14.50 -1.73 6.47
CA PHE A 79 -14.64 -2.74 7.51
C PHE A 79 -16.08 -3.27 7.55
N VAL A 80 -17.07 -2.40 7.70
CA VAL A 80 -18.49 -2.81 7.72
C VAL A 80 -18.87 -3.53 6.42
N ALA A 81 -18.51 -2.97 5.27
CA ALA A 81 -18.81 -3.56 3.97
C ALA A 81 -18.24 -4.98 3.86
N LYS A 82 -17.00 -5.23 4.33
CA LYS A 82 -16.37 -6.55 4.33
C LYS A 82 -17.04 -7.50 5.32
N THR A 83 -17.25 -7.08 6.55
CA THR A 83 -17.81 -7.91 7.63
C THR A 83 -19.21 -8.41 7.29
N PHE A 84 -20.05 -7.58 6.65
CA PHE A 84 -21.41 -7.95 6.25
C PHE A 84 -21.52 -8.42 4.80
N ASN A 85 -20.43 -8.47 4.04
CA ASN A 85 -20.47 -8.80 2.61
C ASN A 85 -21.05 -10.20 2.35
N PHE A 86 -20.85 -11.15 3.26
CA PHE A 86 -21.35 -12.51 3.11
C PHE A 86 -22.88 -12.59 3.11
N LEU A 87 -23.59 -11.58 3.64
CA LEU A 87 -25.05 -11.47 3.58
C LEU A 87 -25.55 -10.95 2.23
N ALA A 88 -24.68 -10.36 1.40
CA ALA A 88 -25.08 -9.85 0.11
C ALA A 88 -25.51 -11.00 -0.82
N PRO A 89 -26.64 -10.89 -1.55
CA PRO A 89 -27.14 -11.98 -2.39
C PRO A 89 -26.10 -12.53 -3.39
N LYS A 90 -25.29 -11.64 -3.97
CA LYS A 90 -24.24 -12.03 -4.92
C LYS A 90 -23.06 -12.75 -4.28
N SER A 91 -22.81 -12.51 -2.99
CA SER A 91 -21.70 -13.11 -2.23
C SER A 91 -22.13 -14.46 -1.68
N ILE A 92 -23.29 -14.52 -1.01
CA ILE A 92 -23.79 -15.76 -0.39
C ILE A 92 -24.01 -16.89 -1.42
N LEU A 93 -24.45 -16.55 -2.63
CA LEU A 93 -24.64 -17.53 -3.72
C LEU A 93 -23.34 -18.15 -4.24
N LYS A 94 -22.19 -17.51 -3.98
CA LYS A 94 -20.87 -17.98 -4.41
C LYS A 94 -20.10 -18.68 -3.30
N MET A 95 -20.56 -18.58 -2.06
CA MET A 95 -19.90 -19.12 -0.89
C MET A 95 -20.43 -20.52 -0.58
N THR A 96 -19.56 -21.36 -0.05
CA THR A 96 -19.92 -22.66 0.52
C THR A 96 -20.53 -22.48 1.91
N ALA A 97 -21.29 -23.48 2.38
CA ALA A 97 -21.86 -23.46 3.72
C ALA A 97 -20.78 -23.29 4.81
N SER A 98 -19.60 -23.89 4.63
CA SER A 98 -18.47 -23.75 5.55
C SER A 98 -17.99 -22.29 5.64
N GLU A 99 -17.81 -21.62 4.50
CA GLU A 99 -17.39 -20.22 4.45
C GLU A 99 -18.42 -19.28 5.06
N VAL A 100 -19.72 -19.56 4.87
CA VAL A 100 -20.81 -18.80 5.51
C VAL A 100 -20.79 -18.99 7.02
N CYS A 101 -20.60 -20.22 7.52
CA CYS A 101 -20.47 -20.49 8.95
C CYS A 101 -19.24 -19.77 9.56
N CYS A 102 -18.09 -19.78 8.88
CA CYS A 102 -16.91 -19.04 9.32
C CYS A 102 -17.19 -17.53 9.40
N ALA A 103 -17.74 -16.93 8.33
CA ALA A 103 -18.06 -15.51 8.30
C ALA A 103 -19.10 -15.11 9.38
N ALA A 104 -20.07 -15.98 9.66
CA ALA A 104 -21.04 -15.78 10.74
C ALA A 104 -20.38 -15.83 12.13
N ASN A 105 -19.45 -16.77 12.36
CA ASN A 105 -18.69 -16.82 13.61
C ASN A 105 -17.77 -15.60 13.78
N ASP A 106 -17.14 -15.13 12.70
CA ASP A 106 -16.33 -13.91 12.71
C ASP A 106 -17.21 -12.69 13.05
N LEU A 107 -18.42 -12.61 12.50
CA LEU A 107 -19.39 -11.56 12.83
C LEU A 107 -19.80 -11.62 14.32
N ILE A 108 -20.15 -12.81 14.84
CA ILE A 108 -20.52 -13.01 16.24
C ILE A 108 -19.39 -12.60 17.18
N SER A 109 -18.15 -12.97 16.86
CA SER A 109 -17.00 -12.59 17.68
C SER A 109 -16.75 -11.08 17.67
N THR A 110 -16.93 -10.44 16.52
CA THR A 110 -16.73 -9.00 16.33
C THR A 110 -17.78 -8.18 17.10
N TYR A 111 -19.04 -8.59 17.03
CA TYR A 111 -20.19 -7.90 17.62
C TYR A 111 -20.78 -8.68 18.80
N LYS A 112 -19.91 -9.30 19.62
CA LYS A 112 -20.32 -10.21 20.71
C LYS A 112 -21.35 -9.58 21.65
N PHE A 113 -21.16 -8.33 22.04
CA PHE A 113 -22.05 -7.65 22.99
C PHE A 113 -23.40 -7.27 22.36
N ASP A 114 -23.39 -6.93 21.08
CA ASP A 114 -24.59 -6.55 20.32
C ASP A 114 -25.43 -7.77 19.92
N LEU A 115 -24.78 -8.91 19.67
CA LEU A 115 -25.45 -10.13 19.20
C LEU A 115 -25.78 -11.15 20.30
N CYS A 116 -25.16 -11.08 21.49
CA CYS A 116 -25.40 -12.05 22.57
C CYS A 116 -26.50 -11.64 23.58
N SER A 117 -26.99 -10.41 23.58
CA SER A 117 -27.85 -9.89 24.66
C SER A 117 -29.37 -10.09 24.46
N GLU A 118 -29.85 -10.36 23.23
CA GLU A 118 -31.30 -10.50 22.95
C GLU A 118 -31.77 -11.95 22.70
N PHE A 119 -30.84 -12.91 22.59
CA PHE A 119 -31.18 -14.33 22.39
C PHE A 119 -31.15 -15.17 23.68
N GLU A 120 -30.84 -14.55 24.83
CA GLU A 120 -31.09 -15.18 26.13
C GLU A 120 -32.60 -15.21 26.37
N THR A 121 -33.27 -16.21 25.79
CA THR A 121 -34.68 -16.44 26.08
C THR A 121 -34.86 -16.63 27.59
N PRO A 122 -35.90 -16.03 28.21
CA PRO A 122 -36.20 -16.20 29.65
C PRO A 122 -36.51 -17.65 30.07
N TYR A 123 -36.52 -18.61 29.13
CA TYR A 123 -36.74 -20.03 29.42
C TYR A 123 -35.53 -20.74 30.03
N SER A 124 -34.32 -20.15 30.00
CA SER A 124 -33.14 -20.79 30.62
C SER A 124 -33.15 -20.71 32.16
N THR A 125 -33.92 -19.80 32.77
CA THR A 125 -34.00 -19.65 34.23
C THR A 125 -35.12 -20.50 34.86
N MET A 126 -36.08 -20.97 34.06
CA MET A 126 -37.20 -21.80 34.55
C MET A 126 -36.86 -23.30 34.74
N LEU A 127 -35.66 -23.74 34.37
CA LEU A 127 -35.20 -25.13 34.56
C LEU A 127 -34.31 -25.33 35.80
N MET A 128 -34.20 -24.31 36.67
CA MET A 128 -33.36 -24.34 37.88
C MET A 128 -34.15 -24.10 39.18
N THR A 129 -35.46 -24.36 39.20
CA THR A 129 -36.28 -24.41 40.43
C THR A 129 -37.12 -25.68 40.43
#